data_AF-A0AAU9UTC3-F1
#
_entry.id   AF-A0AAU9UTC3-F1
#
_cell.length_a   1.000
_cell.length_b   1.000
_cell.length_c   1.000
_cell.angle_alpha   90.00
_cell.angle_beta   90.00
_cell.angle_gamma   90.00
#
_symmetry.space_group_name_H-M   'P 1'
#
loop_
_entity.id
_entity.type
_entity.pdbx_description
1 polymer ?
#
loop_
_entity_poly.entity_id
_entity_poly.type
_entity_poly.pdbx_seq_one_letter_code
_entity_poly.pdbx_strand_id
1 'polypeptide(L)'
;MTNDKEMKKKPRGSWKIVVNKAKKLVLTKWLDSKPVTFLSNVHADQTIDECQRWSKTQRKYISVPRPEVVKLYNRNMGVVDMADRMLSYCPYRYRTKKWTQRVMSHCIDLAISNSWILYRQDKKNEGADPKSILQLRYFKMEIAEAIIDANIDTDSSLDEPENREERHHENQDEQHLHFRRRCVPAPIPSAAQRYRKAGHLPEVSEVQRKCRLPGCKMKTKIICTSCKIHLCLTHERSCYKLFHVPRQ
;
A
#
# COMPACT_ATOMS: atom_id res chain seq x y z
N MET A 1 17.11 -40.89 6.43
CA MET A 1 15.68 -40.46 6.54
C MET A 1 14.83 -41.41 5.70
N THR A 2 13.57 -41.69 6.09
CA THR A 2 12.69 -42.58 5.30
C THR A 2 12.34 -41.97 3.95
N ASN A 3 12.19 -42.82 2.93
CA ASN A 3 11.83 -42.38 1.59
C ASN A 3 10.36 -41.88 1.55
N ASP A 4 10.03 -41.01 0.60
CA ASP A 4 8.67 -40.48 0.43
C ASP A 4 7.66 -41.60 0.17
N LYS A 5 8.06 -42.63 -0.60
CA LYS A 5 7.22 -43.79 -0.92
C LYS A 5 6.86 -44.59 0.34
N GLU A 6 7.81 -44.74 1.26
CA GLU A 6 7.59 -45.47 2.52
C GLU A 6 6.73 -44.65 3.49
N MET A 7 6.96 -43.34 3.56
CA MET A 7 6.15 -42.45 4.40
C MET A 7 4.69 -42.45 3.97
N LYS A 8 4.40 -42.45 2.66
CA LYS A 8 3.02 -42.47 2.15
C LYS A 8 2.22 -43.74 2.50
N LYS A 9 2.89 -44.83 2.89
CA LYS A 9 2.21 -46.06 3.36
C LYS A 9 1.65 -45.91 4.78
N LYS A 10 2.14 -44.93 5.55
CA LYS A 10 1.71 -44.67 6.93
C LYS A 10 0.42 -43.83 6.97
N PRO A 11 -0.36 -43.88 8.06
CA PRO A 11 -1.53 -43.03 8.20
C PRO A 11 -1.15 -41.54 8.20
N ARG A 12 -2.07 -40.69 7.71
CA ARG A 12 -1.93 -39.23 7.74
C ARG A 12 -1.69 -38.75 9.17
N GLY A 13 -0.77 -37.81 9.32
CA GLY A 13 -0.30 -37.33 10.61
C GLY A 13 0.94 -38.06 11.11
N SER A 14 1.40 -39.14 10.47
CA SER A 14 2.63 -39.82 10.88
C SER A 14 3.86 -38.93 10.68
N TRP A 15 4.80 -38.98 11.62
CA TRP A 15 6.11 -38.34 11.47
C TRP A 15 7.27 -39.29 11.77
N LYS A 16 8.45 -38.91 11.31
CA LYS A 16 9.73 -39.51 11.71
C LYS A 16 10.71 -38.39 12.03
N ILE A 17 11.55 -38.60 13.03
CA ILE A 17 12.55 -37.64 13.47
C ILE A 17 13.92 -38.30 13.39
N VAL A 18 14.92 -37.56 12.94
CA VAL A 18 16.33 -37.97 12.95
C VAL A 18 17.12 -36.83 13.56
N VAL A 19 17.87 -37.12 14.62
CA VAL A 19 18.66 -36.13 15.35
C VAL A 19 20.14 -36.36 15.06
N ASN A 20 20.83 -35.30 14.63
CA ASN A 20 22.29 -35.25 14.57
C ASN A 20 22.80 -34.53 15.81
N LYS A 21 23.26 -35.30 16.80
CA LYS A 21 23.77 -34.76 18.08
C LYS A 21 25.05 -33.93 17.90
N ALA A 22 25.94 -34.31 16.98
CA ALA A 22 27.21 -33.62 16.76
C ALA A 22 26.99 -32.19 16.22
N LYS A 23 26.05 -32.02 15.28
CA LYS A 23 25.73 -30.72 14.67
C LYS A 23 24.58 -29.98 15.37
N LYS A 24 23.97 -30.57 16.41
CA LYS A 24 22.75 -30.07 17.08
C LYS A 24 21.62 -29.76 16.08
N LEU A 25 21.39 -30.68 15.14
CA LEU A 25 20.35 -30.54 14.12
C LEU A 25 19.31 -31.65 14.24
N VAL A 26 18.07 -31.32 13.93
CA VAL A 26 16.92 -32.20 13.94
C VAL A 26 16.24 -32.13 12.59
N LEU A 27 16.07 -33.29 11.97
CA LEU A 27 15.32 -33.46 10.74
C LEU A 27 14.00 -34.17 11.04
N THR A 28 12.88 -33.49 10.78
CA THR A 28 11.53 -34.00 11.03
C THR A 28 10.79 -34.13 9.71
N LYS A 29 10.28 -35.33 9.43
CA LYS A 29 9.47 -35.60 8.24
C LYS A 29 8.05 -35.92 8.66
N TRP A 30 7.09 -35.10 8.26
CA TRP A 30 5.69 -35.21 8.63
C TRP A 30 4.82 -35.47 7.39
N LEU A 31 3.88 -36.40 7.50
CA LEU A 31 2.94 -36.74 6.44
C LEU A 31 1.61 -36.03 6.66
N ASP A 32 1.33 -35.01 5.85
CA ASP A 32 -0.03 -34.49 5.70
C ASP A 32 -0.69 -35.11 4.45
N SER A 33 -1.07 -34.30 3.47
CA SER A 33 -1.50 -34.78 2.15
C SER A 33 -0.31 -35.25 1.31
N LYS A 34 0.86 -34.67 1.56
CA LYS A 34 2.16 -35.03 0.98
C LYS A 34 3.21 -35.03 2.11
N PRO A 35 4.29 -35.83 2.01
CA PRO A 35 5.37 -35.78 2.99
C PRO A 35 6.09 -34.43 2.90
N VAL A 36 6.27 -33.77 4.04
CA VAL A 36 6.98 -32.51 4.21
C VAL A 36 8.16 -32.72 5.15
N THR A 37 9.31 -32.17 4.81
CA THR A 37 10.54 -32.31 5.61
C THR A 37 10.92 -30.95 6.19
N PHE A 38 11.17 -30.91 7.49
CA PHE A 38 11.57 -29.75 8.27
C PHE A 38 12.96 -29.99 8.84
N LEU A 39 13.80 -28.97 8.80
CA LEU A 39 15.10 -28.95 9.48
C LEU A 39 15.04 -27.89 10.58
N SER A 40 15.40 -28.26 11.80
CA SER A 40 15.45 -27.36 12.96
C SER A 40 16.73 -27.58 13.75
N ASN A 41 17.21 -26.54 14.42
CA ASN A 41 18.33 -26.57 15.36
C ASN A 41 17.88 -26.49 16.84
N VAL A 42 16.57 -26.32 17.09
CA VAL A 42 16.02 -26.11 18.44
C VAL A 42 15.01 -27.20 18.80
N HIS A 43 14.09 -27.52 17.90
CA HIS A 43 12.93 -28.37 18.23
C HIS A 43 13.16 -29.80 17.75
N ALA A 44 13.36 -30.72 18.70
CA ALA A 44 13.58 -32.13 18.45
C ALA A 44 12.31 -32.97 18.67
N ASP A 45 11.79 -32.92 19.88
CA ASP A 45 10.67 -33.74 20.33
C ASP A 45 10.28 -33.20 21.70
N GLN A 46 9.02 -32.80 21.89
CA GLN A 46 8.46 -32.69 23.24
C GLN A 46 6.96 -32.43 23.33
N THR A 47 6.28 -32.04 22.24
CA THR A 47 4.82 -31.94 22.28
C THR A 47 4.17 -32.36 20.96
N ILE A 48 3.20 -33.27 21.06
CA ILE A 48 2.27 -33.60 19.98
C ILE A 48 1.06 -32.71 20.19
N ASP A 49 0.77 -31.89 19.19
CA ASP A 49 -0.45 -31.08 19.15
C ASP A 49 -1.36 -31.65 18.06
N GLU A 50 -2.66 -31.47 18.20
CA GLU A 50 -3.61 -31.87 17.17
C GLU A 50 -4.00 -30.66 16.31
N CYS A 51 -4.21 -30.87 15.02
CA CYS A 51 -4.74 -29.82 14.14
C CYS A 51 -5.88 -30.33 13.28
N GLN A 52 -6.90 -29.50 13.13
CA GLN A 52 -8.03 -29.79 12.25
C GLN A 52 -7.61 -29.61 10.79
N ARG A 53 -7.77 -30.65 9.99
CA ARG A 53 -7.44 -30.65 8.57
C ARG A 53 -8.61 -31.19 7.77
N TRP A 54 -8.92 -30.53 6.65
CA TRP A 54 -9.92 -31.04 5.71
C TRP A 54 -9.41 -32.33 5.06
N SER A 55 -10.25 -33.37 5.06
CA SER A 55 -10.02 -34.61 4.32
C SER A 55 -10.94 -34.65 3.11
N LYS A 56 -10.36 -34.65 1.90
CA LYS A 56 -11.14 -34.76 0.65
C LYS A 56 -11.87 -36.10 0.55
N THR A 57 -11.26 -37.18 1.04
CA THR A 57 -11.82 -38.53 1.01
C THR A 57 -13.05 -38.66 1.90
N GLN A 58 -12.99 -38.09 3.10
CA GLN A 58 -14.08 -38.18 4.09
C GLN A 58 -15.03 -36.98 4.06
N ARG A 59 -14.73 -35.95 3.24
CA ARG A 59 -15.44 -34.66 3.15
C ARG A 59 -15.76 -34.05 4.52
N LYS A 60 -14.84 -34.19 5.47
CA LYS A 60 -14.94 -33.66 6.83
C LYS A 60 -13.59 -33.21 7.35
N TYR A 61 -13.64 -32.38 8.39
CA TYR A 61 -12.46 -32.06 9.17
C TYR A 61 -12.08 -33.27 10.03
N ILE A 62 -10.81 -33.64 9.98
CA ILE A 62 -10.21 -34.70 10.79
C ILE A 62 -9.15 -34.09 11.69
N SER A 63 -9.03 -34.64 12.91
CA SER A 63 -7.94 -34.30 13.81
C SER A 63 -6.68 -35.05 13.35
N VAL A 64 -5.61 -34.31 13.07
CA VAL A 64 -4.34 -34.87 12.61
C VAL A 64 -3.25 -34.47 13.61
N PRO A 65 -2.51 -35.44 14.17
CA PRO A 65 -1.39 -35.12 15.04
C PRO A 65 -0.29 -34.41 14.23
N ARG A 66 0.23 -33.32 14.79
CA ARG A 66 1.31 -32.52 14.22
C ARG A 66 2.45 -32.38 15.23
N PRO A 67 3.70 -32.55 14.78
CA PRO A 67 4.87 -32.19 15.58
C PRO A 67 4.92 -30.68 15.85
N GLU A 68 5.50 -30.28 16.98
CA GLU A 68 5.70 -28.88 17.37
C GLU A 68 6.37 -28.03 16.27
N VAL A 69 7.38 -28.57 15.58
CA VAL A 69 8.08 -27.85 14.49
C VAL A 69 7.12 -27.41 13.38
N VAL A 70 6.08 -28.20 13.10
CA VAL A 70 5.07 -27.87 12.08
C VAL A 70 4.16 -26.73 12.57
N LYS A 71 3.82 -26.73 13.86
CA LYS A 71 3.04 -25.66 14.48
C LYS A 71 3.81 -24.34 14.45
N LEU A 72 5.06 -24.36 14.88
CA LEU A 72 5.91 -23.17 14.91
C LEU A 72 6.18 -22.63 13.51
N TYR A 73 6.48 -23.51 12.56
CA TYR A 73 6.64 -23.12 11.16
C TYR A 73 5.38 -22.44 10.63
N ASN A 74 4.20 -23.03 10.80
CA ASN A 74 2.96 -22.42 10.29
C ASN A 74 2.61 -21.10 11.01
N ARG A 75 2.96 -20.96 12.29
CA ARG A 75 2.79 -19.69 13.03
C ARG A 75 3.68 -18.59 12.47
N ASN A 76 4.89 -18.93 12.02
CA ASN A 76 5.92 -17.96 11.66
C ASN A 76 6.13 -17.80 10.15
N MET A 77 5.69 -18.73 9.29
CA MET A 77 5.93 -18.64 7.84
C MET A 77 5.23 -17.44 7.19
N GLY A 78 4.06 -17.05 7.71
CA GLY A 78 3.21 -16.05 7.08
C GLY A 78 3.66 -14.59 7.23
N VAL A 79 4.79 -14.29 7.90
CA VAL A 79 5.18 -12.88 8.11
C VAL A 79 5.58 -12.21 6.80
N VAL A 80 6.27 -12.93 5.92
CA VAL A 80 6.68 -12.42 4.59
C VAL A 80 5.44 -12.20 3.71
N ASP A 81 4.54 -13.18 3.64
CA ASP A 81 3.28 -13.06 2.91
C ASP A 81 2.43 -11.89 3.42
N MET A 82 2.48 -11.62 4.73
CA MET A 82 1.78 -10.48 5.31
C MET A 82 2.37 -9.15 4.86
N ALA A 83 3.71 -9.04 4.78
CA ALA A 83 4.38 -7.87 4.24
C ALA A 83 4.03 -7.66 2.76
N ASP A 84 4.10 -8.72 1.95
CA ASP A 84 3.73 -8.69 0.53
C ASP A 84 2.26 -8.26 0.33
N ARG A 85 1.38 -8.79 1.18
CA ARG A 85 -0.03 -8.40 1.18
C ARG A 85 -0.19 -6.92 1.52
N MET A 86 0.53 -6.40 2.51
CA MET A 86 0.48 -4.97 2.86
C MET A 86 0.93 -4.08 1.70
N LEU A 87 1.99 -4.47 1.01
CA LEU A 87 2.49 -3.77 -0.18
C LEU A 87 1.49 -3.84 -1.35
N SER A 88 0.70 -4.90 -1.44
CA SER A 88 -0.30 -5.09 -2.51
C SER A 88 -1.57 -4.24 -2.37
N TYR A 89 -1.95 -3.81 -1.16
CA TYR A 89 -3.22 -3.12 -0.91
C TYR A 89 -3.27 -1.71 -1.50
N CYS A 90 -2.14 -1.00 -1.50
CA CYS A 90 -2.03 0.35 -2.05
C CYS A 90 -0.66 0.49 -2.72
N PRO A 91 -0.47 -0.13 -3.90
CA PRO A 91 0.82 -0.14 -4.56
C PRO A 91 1.06 1.20 -5.24
N TYR A 92 2.29 1.69 -5.18
CA TYR A 92 2.73 2.78 -6.03
C TYR A 92 2.67 2.36 -7.51
N ARG A 93 1.70 2.89 -8.28
CA ARG A 93 1.39 2.45 -9.65
C ARG A 93 2.20 3.16 -10.75
N TYR A 94 3.43 3.56 -10.47
CA TYR A 94 4.29 4.17 -11.48
C TYR A 94 4.92 3.09 -12.37
N ARG A 95 4.65 3.15 -13.67
CA ARG A 95 5.19 2.19 -14.64
C ARG A 95 6.52 2.72 -15.18
N THR A 96 7.61 2.04 -14.84
CA THR A 96 8.96 2.35 -15.34
C THR A 96 9.67 1.10 -15.84
N LYS A 97 10.52 1.25 -16.87
CA LYS A 97 11.44 0.20 -17.34
C LYS A 97 12.73 0.16 -16.51
N LYS A 98 13.07 1.21 -15.77
CA LYS A 98 14.29 1.31 -14.96
C LYS A 98 14.14 0.50 -13.66
N TRP A 99 14.90 -0.58 -13.50
CA TRP A 99 14.79 -1.47 -12.33
C TRP A 99 15.14 -0.75 -11.01
N THR A 100 16.10 0.18 -11.02
CA THR A 100 16.52 0.95 -9.84
C THR A 100 15.37 1.76 -9.25
N GLN A 101 14.58 2.42 -10.09
CA GLN A 101 13.39 3.17 -9.65
C GLN A 101 12.33 2.27 -9.01
N ARG A 102 12.19 1.02 -9.49
CA ARG A 102 11.27 0.05 -8.87
C ARG A 102 11.73 -0.36 -7.47
N VAL A 103 13.04 -0.60 -7.30
CA VAL A 103 13.63 -0.92 -5.99
C VAL A 103 13.46 0.25 -5.02
N MET A 104 13.79 1.47 -5.43
CA MET A 104 13.61 2.67 -4.59
C MET A 104 12.16 2.85 -4.15
N SER A 105 11.21 2.75 -5.10
CA SER A 105 9.78 2.87 -4.79
C SER A 105 9.30 1.79 -3.82
N HIS A 106 9.79 0.55 -3.99
CA HIS A 106 9.49 -0.56 -3.08
C HIS A 106 10.02 -0.30 -1.67
N CYS A 107 11.26 0.20 -1.53
CA CYS A 107 11.83 0.56 -0.23
C CYS A 107 11.01 1.63 0.49
N ILE A 108 10.51 2.64 -0.23
CA ILE A 108 9.63 3.68 0.32
C ILE A 108 8.30 3.06 0.78
N ASP A 109 7.65 2.26 -0.06
CA ASP A 109 6.38 1.60 0.28
C ASP A 109 6.54 0.66 1.49
N LEU A 110 7.67 -0.05 1.60
CA LEU A 110 8.00 -0.90 2.73
C LEU A 110 8.23 -0.08 4.01
N ALA A 111 8.99 1.02 3.92
CA ALA A 111 9.21 1.92 5.04
C ALA A 111 7.89 2.49 5.58
N ILE A 112 7.00 2.97 4.71
CA ILE A 112 5.69 3.48 5.12
C ILE A 112 4.82 2.38 5.76
N SER A 113 4.88 1.16 5.22
CA SER A 113 4.16 0.02 5.77
C SER A 113 4.65 -0.33 7.18
N ASN A 114 5.97 -0.29 7.41
CA ASN A 114 6.56 -0.51 8.73
C ASN A 114 6.20 0.63 9.70
N SER A 115 6.26 1.89 9.27
CA SER A 115 5.83 3.04 10.08
C SER A 115 4.36 2.94 10.48
N TRP A 116 3.49 2.42 9.61
CA TRP A 116 2.09 2.19 9.96
C TRP A 116 1.92 1.10 11.04
N ILE A 117 2.74 0.04 11.02
CA ILE A 117 2.73 -0.99 12.07
C ILE A 117 3.09 -0.36 13.42
N LEU A 118 4.15 0.45 13.45
CA LEU A 118 4.58 1.17 14.66
C LEU A 118 3.50 2.13 15.16
N TYR A 119 2.95 2.98 14.27
CA TYR A 119 1.83 3.88 14.59
C TYR A 119 0.65 3.14 15.24
N ARG A 120 0.28 1.96 14.71
CA ARG A 120 -0.81 1.15 15.29
C ARG A 120 -0.47 0.58 16.65
N GLN A 121 0.79 0.25 16.89
CA GLN A 121 1.25 -0.25 18.18
C GLN A 121 1.22 0.89 19.21
N ASP A 122 1.71 2.07 18.83
CA ASP A 122 1.72 3.24 19.71
C ASP A 122 0.30 3.68 20.08
N LYS A 123 -0.61 3.76 19.10
CA LYS A 123 -2.03 4.10 19.37
C LYS A 123 -2.73 3.10 20.28
N LYS A 124 -2.36 1.82 20.21
CA LYS A 124 -2.87 0.79 21.12
C LYS A 124 -2.31 0.97 22.53
N ASN A 125 -1.02 1.28 22.66
CA ASN A 125 -0.37 1.52 23.93
C ASN A 125 -0.92 2.77 24.63
N GLU A 126 -1.29 3.80 23.85
CA GLU A 126 -1.98 5.01 24.31
C GLU A 126 -3.45 4.77 24.71
N GLY A 127 -4.00 3.57 24.48
CA GLY A 127 -5.40 3.25 24.79
C GLY A 127 -6.42 3.92 23.86
N ALA A 128 -6.01 4.32 22.65
CA ALA A 128 -6.91 4.95 21.69
C ALA A 128 -8.02 3.99 21.22
N ASP A 129 -9.22 4.52 20.95
CA ASP A 129 -10.32 3.74 20.37
C ASP A 129 -9.86 3.08 19.05
N PRO A 130 -10.01 1.75 18.87
CA PRO A 130 -9.71 1.07 17.61
C PRO A 130 -10.28 1.73 16.35
N LYS A 131 -11.42 2.43 16.46
CA LYS A 131 -12.01 3.17 15.33
C LYS A 131 -11.24 4.42 14.92
N SER A 132 -10.48 5.01 15.84
CA SER A 132 -9.65 6.19 15.60
C SER A 132 -8.34 5.86 14.90
N ILE A 133 -7.92 4.59 14.93
CA ILE A 133 -6.67 4.15 14.30
C ILE A 133 -6.83 4.14 12.78
N LEU A 134 -6.01 4.94 12.10
CA LEU A 134 -6.05 5.05 10.64
C LEU A 134 -5.75 3.72 9.95
N GLN A 135 -6.54 3.39 8.93
CA GLN A 135 -6.23 2.31 8.00
C GLN A 135 -5.03 2.71 7.12
N LEU A 136 -4.25 1.73 6.65
CA LEU A 136 -3.02 1.94 5.88
C LEU A 136 -3.18 2.95 4.73
N ARG A 137 -4.29 2.90 4.00
CA ARG A 137 -4.57 3.83 2.88
C ARG A 137 -4.64 5.29 3.33
N TYR A 138 -5.29 5.56 4.46
CA TYR A 138 -5.48 6.92 4.97
C TYR A 138 -4.19 7.41 5.61
N PHE A 139 -3.48 6.53 6.31
CA PHE A 139 -2.13 6.82 6.80
C PHE A 139 -1.17 7.21 5.68
N LYS A 140 -1.21 6.52 4.53
CA LYS A 140 -0.45 6.92 3.33
C LYS A 140 -0.86 8.29 2.80
N MET A 141 -2.16 8.62 2.82
CA MET A 141 -2.66 9.93 2.37
C MET A 141 -2.15 11.05 3.27
N GLU A 142 -2.23 10.90 4.60
CA GLU A 142 -1.72 11.89 5.57
C GLU A 142 -0.22 12.15 5.38
N ILE A 143 0.58 11.09 5.17
CA ILE A 143 2.01 11.25 4.87
C ILE A 143 2.22 12.01 3.57
N ALA A 144 1.45 11.68 2.52
CA ALA A 144 1.56 12.37 1.24
C ALA A 144 1.20 13.86 1.37
N GLU A 145 0.12 14.19 2.07
CA GLU A 145 -0.29 15.56 2.34
C GLU A 145 0.78 16.31 3.14
N ALA A 146 1.32 15.72 4.20
CA ALA A 146 2.38 16.33 5.00
C ALA A 146 3.67 16.60 4.20
N ILE A 147 4.07 15.65 3.33
CA ILE A 147 5.24 15.84 2.46
C ILE A 147 4.97 16.93 1.43
N ILE A 148 3.79 16.95 0.80
CA ILE A 148 3.42 18.00 -0.16
C ILE A 148 3.46 19.36 0.54
N ASP A 149 2.80 19.47 1.69
CA ASP A 149 2.71 20.71 2.48
C ASP A 149 4.08 21.24 2.89
N ALA A 150 5.02 20.36 3.25
CA ALA A 150 6.39 20.74 3.59
C ALA A 150 7.21 21.26 2.39
N ASN A 151 6.84 20.90 1.15
CA ASN A 151 7.58 21.26 -0.06
C ASN A 151 6.93 22.40 -0.87
N ILE A 152 5.80 22.97 -0.40
CA ILE A 152 5.12 24.07 -1.10
C ILE A 152 6.03 25.31 -1.21
N ASP A 153 6.94 25.52 -0.26
CA ASP A 153 7.84 26.68 -0.22
C ASP A 153 9.04 26.58 -1.17
N THR A 154 9.44 25.37 -1.54
CA THR A 154 10.58 25.11 -2.44
C THR A 154 10.21 25.16 -3.92
N ASP A 155 8.93 25.03 -4.26
CA ASP A 155 8.47 24.91 -5.65
C ASP A 155 8.26 26.28 -6.33
N SER A 156 8.08 27.37 -5.56
CA SER A 156 7.90 28.73 -6.10
C SER A 156 9.14 29.30 -6.80
N SER A 157 10.30 28.64 -6.70
CA SER A 157 11.52 29.04 -7.42
C SER A 157 11.77 28.28 -8.72
N LEU A 158 10.87 27.37 -9.15
CA LEU A 158 11.05 26.52 -10.34
C LEU A 158 9.97 26.71 -11.41
N ASP A 159 9.16 27.78 -11.35
CA ASP A 159 8.25 28.19 -12.43
C ASP A 159 9.05 28.76 -13.64
N GLU A 160 9.94 27.95 -14.24
CA GLU A 160 10.28 28.10 -15.65
C GLU A 160 9.10 27.50 -16.44
N PRO A 161 8.56 28.20 -17.45
CA PRO A 161 7.48 27.67 -18.25
C PRO A 161 7.98 26.39 -18.95
N GLU A 162 7.38 25.24 -18.65
CA GLU A 162 7.53 24.05 -19.48
C GLU A 162 7.10 24.43 -20.91
N ASN A 163 8.05 24.83 -21.73
CA ASN A 163 7.89 24.89 -23.17
C ASN A 163 7.70 23.45 -23.62
N ARG A 164 6.43 23.05 -23.69
CA ARG A 164 6.00 21.73 -24.08
C ARG A 164 6.12 21.63 -25.60
N GLU A 165 7.35 21.70 -26.10
CA GLU A 165 7.66 21.37 -27.48
C GLU A 165 7.28 19.91 -27.69
N GLU A 166 6.20 19.74 -28.46
CA GLU A 166 5.73 18.47 -28.98
C GLU A 166 6.85 17.86 -29.81
N ARG A 167 7.67 17.00 -29.19
CA ARG A 167 8.59 16.13 -29.93
C ARG A 167 7.77 15.09 -30.69
N HIS A 168 7.34 15.47 -31.88
CA HIS A 168 6.93 14.57 -32.95
C HIS A 168 8.13 13.73 -33.37
N HIS A 169 8.31 12.56 -32.74
CA HIS A 169 9.02 11.47 -33.38
C HIS A 169 8.05 10.78 -34.31
N GLU A 170 8.18 11.02 -35.60
CA GLU A 170 7.60 10.18 -36.65
C GLU A 170 8.17 8.77 -36.51
N ASN A 171 7.36 7.86 -35.98
CA ASN A 171 7.47 6.45 -36.32
C ASN A 171 6.10 6.05 -36.86
N GLN A 172 6.06 5.85 -38.16
CA GLN A 172 4.94 5.27 -38.87
C GLN A 172 4.74 3.82 -38.38
N ASP A 173 3.48 3.39 -38.37
CA ASP A 173 2.97 2.08 -37.96
C ASP A 173 2.81 1.83 -36.45
N GLU A 174 1.65 2.24 -35.92
CA GLU A 174 0.77 1.36 -35.15
C GLU A 174 -0.60 2.03 -34.92
N GLN A 175 -1.67 1.30 -35.23
CA GLN A 175 -3.05 1.77 -35.20
C GLN A 175 -3.44 2.32 -33.82
N HIS A 176 -3.52 3.64 -33.70
CA HIS A 176 -3.90 4.37 -32.50
C HIS A 176 -5.36 4.11 -32.10
N LEU A 177 -5.58 3.17 -31.17
CA LEU A 177 -6.71 3.27 -30.24
C LEU A 177 -6.49 4.51 -29.37
N HIS A 178 -7.10 5.63 -29.74
CA HIS A 178 -7.17 6.84 -28.91
C HIS A 178 -7.92 6.53 -27.60
N PHE A 179 -7.22 6.00 -26.61
CA PHE A 179 -7.72 5.96 -25.25
C PHE A 179 -7.77 7.41 -24.76
N ARG A 180 -8.94 8.07 -24.88
CA ARG A 180 -9.18 9.38 -24.27
C ARG A 180 -8.77 9.27 -22.80
N ARG A 181 -7.63 9.87 -22.43
CA ARG A 181 -7.25 10.02 -21.03
C ARG A 181 -8.41 10.74 -20.37
N ARG A 182 -9.12 10.05 -19.46
CA ARG A 182 -10.20 10.64 -18.68
C ARG A 182 -9.60 11.87 -17.99
N CYS A 183 -10.06 13.07 -18.34
CA CYS A 183 -9.57 14.30 -17.75
C CYS A 183 -10.06 14.33 -16.30
N VAL A 184 -9.24 13.82 -15.38
CA VAL A 184 -9.56 13.80 -13.95
C VAL A 184 -9.45 15.24 -13.45
N PRO A 185 -10.47 15.81 -12.81
CA PRO A 185 -10.38 17.13 -12.23
C PRO A 185 -9.21 17.20 -11.24
N ALA A 186 -8.42 18.28 -11.29
CA ALA A 186 -7.31 18.49 -10.35
C ALA A 186 -7.82 18.33 -8.90
N PRO A 187 -7.13 17.55 -8.04
CA PRO A 187 -7.55 17.36 -6.66
C PRO A 187 -7.67 18.69 -5.92
N ILE A 188 -8.52 18.75 -4.90
CA ILE A 188 -8.66 19.96 -4.08
C ILE A 188 -7.43 20.04 -3.16
N PRO A 189 -6.68 21.16 -3.17
CA PRO A 189 -5.53 21.39 -2.30
C PRO A 189 -5.84 21.24 -0.82
N SER A 190 -4.82 20.88 -0.06
CA SER A 190 -4.86 20.80 1.40
C SER A 190 -5.34 22.12 2.01
N ALA A 191 -5.87 22.08 3.23
CA ALA A 191 -6.25 23.29 3.94
C ALA A 191 -5.04 24.22 4.16
N ALA A 192 -3.86 23.66 4.43
CA ALA A 192 -2.62 24.41 4.60
C ALA A 192 -2.27 25.21 3.33
N GLN A 193 -2.33 24.57 2.15
CA GLN A 193 -2.08 25.26 0.88
C GLN A 193 -3.13 26.35 0.61
N ARG A 194 -4.41 26.10 0.92
CA ARG A 194 -5.50 27.05 0.66
C ARG A 194 -5.49 28.27 1.56
N TYR A 195 -5.07 28.11 2.81
CA TYR A 195 -5.08 29.18 3.82
C TYR A 195 -3.74 29.90 3.92
N ARG A 196 -2.83 29.66 2.97
CA ARG A 196 -1.56 30.36 2.88
C ARG A 196 -1.80 31.85 2.63
N LYS A 197 -1.46 32.66 3.63
CA LYS A 197 -1.62 34.11 3.56
C LYS A 197 -0.75 34.68 2.42
N ALA A 198 -1.31 35.62 1.66
CA ALA A 198 -0.68 36.38 0.57
C ALA A 198 -0.23 35.61 -0.69
N GLY A 199 -0.46 34.29 -0.80
CA GLY A 199 0.00 33.49 -1.94
C GLY A 199 -0.98 33.35 -3.11
N HIS A 200 -2.23 33.78 -2.96
CA HIS A 200 -3.32 33.47 -3.91
C HIS A 200 -3.77 34.71 -4.68
N LEU A 201 -3.39 34.82 -5.96
CA LEU A 201 -3.87 35.87 -6.87
C LEU A 201 -4.88 35.31 -7.89
N PRO A 202 -5.93 36.06 -8.24
CA PRO A 202 -6.84 35.68 -9.31
C PRO A 202 -6.26 36.07 -10.68
N GLU A 203 -6.33 35.14 -11.62
CA GLU A 203 -5.93 35.32 -13.01
C GLU A 203 -7.06 34.87 -13.94
N VAL A 204 -7.15 35.44 -15.14
CA VAL A 204 -8.17 35.05 -16.13
C VAL A 204 -7.60 33.97 -17.04
N SER A 205 -8.15 32.76 -16.95
CA SER A 205 -7.86 31.65 -17.85
C SER A 205 -8.64 31.80 -19.15
N GLU A 206 -8.02 31.40 -20.27
CA GLU A 206 -8.67 31.29 -21.57
C GLU A 206 -9.86 30.31 -21.56
N VAL A 207 -9.74 29.26 -20.74
CA VAL A 207 -10.71 28.16 -20.67
C VAL A 207 -11.65 28.33 -19.48
N GLN A 208 -12.96 28.26 -19.76
CA GLN A 208 -13.99 28.27 -18.72
C GLN A 208 -14.22 26.87 -18.14
N ARG A 209 -14.10 26.73 -16.81
CA ARG A 209 -14.39 25.47 -16.10
C ARG A 209 -15.39 25.66 -14.97
N LYS A 210 -15.93 24.56 -14.43
CA LYS A 210 -16.81 24.60 -13.25
C LYS A 210 -16.03 25.07 -12.02
N CYS A 211 -16.65 25.90 -11.20
CA CYS A 211 -16.13 26.30 -9.90
C CYS A 211 -15.89 25.08 -9.02
N ARG A 212 -14.73 25.00 -8.37
CA ARG A 212 -14.33 23.86 -7.53
C ARG A 212 -14.69 24.04 -6.05
N LEU A 213 -15.31 25.16 -5.66
CA LEU A 213 -15.84 25.31 -4.31
C LEU A 213 -17.00 24.31 -4.09
N PRO A 214 -16.98 23.49 -3.02
CA PRO A 214 -18.08 22.57 -2.72
C PRO A 214 -19.43 23.29 -2.67
N GLY A 215 -20.43 22.76 -3.39
CA GLY A 215 -21.78 23.34 -3.46
C GLY A 215 -21.98 24.44 -4.50
N CYS A 216 -20.95 24.86 -5.24
CA CYS A 216 -21.09 25.79 -6.36
C CYS A 216 -21.31 25.05 -7.68
N LYS A 217 -22.27 25.49 -8.50
CA LYS A 217 -22.57 24.91 -9.82
C LYS A 217 -22.16 25.80 -11.00
N MET A 218 -21.67 27.01 -10.72
CA MET A 218 -21.32 28.00 -11.74
C MET A 218 -20.03 27.64 -12.49
N LYS A 219 -19.88 28.20 -13.68
CA LYS A 219 -18.64 28.17 -14.46
C LYS A 219 -17.91 29.51 -14.32
N THR A 220 -16.59 29.48 -14.35
CA THR A 220 -15.72 30.66 -14.17
C THR A 220 -14.50 30.54 -15.07
N LYS A 221 -14.01 31.69 -15.54
CA LYS A 221 -12.70 31.81 -16.20
C LYS A 221 -11.60 32.16 -15.20
N ILE A 222 -11.95 32.48 -13.95
CA ILE A 222 -11.00 32.94 -12.96
C ILE A 222 -10.32 31.73 -12.31
N ILE A 223 -8.99 31.72 -12.36
CA ILE A 223 -8.12 30.69 -11.81
C ILE A 223 -7.23 31.29 -10.71
N CYS A 224 -6.93 30.53 -9.67
CA CYS A 224 -5.93 30.92 -8.67
C CYS A 224 -4.52 30.58 -9.17
N THR A 225 -3.58 31.52 -9.10
CA THR A 225 -2.20 31.35 -9.58
C THR A 225 -1.44 30.24 -8.86
N SER A 226 -1.64 30.08 -7.55
CA SER A 226 -0.95 29.07 -6.73
C SER A 226 -1.73 27.77 -6.56
N CYS A 227 -3.06 27.81 -6.47
CA CYS A 227 -3.88 26.59 -6.38
C CYS A 227 -4.19 25.96 -7.76
N LYS A 228 -3.97 26.68 -8.86
CA LYS A 228 -4.34 26.33 -10.25
C LYS A 228 -5.78 25.81 -10.38
N ILE A 229 -6.70 26.42 -9.64
CA ILE A 229 -8.11 26.01 -9.54
C ILE A 229 -9.07 27.13 -9.92
N HIS A 230 -10.10 26.77 -10.68
CA HIS A 230 -11.17 27.66 -11.10
C HIS A 230 -12.16 27.96 -9.96
N LEU A 231 -12.27 29.26 -9.61
CA LEU A 231 -13.15 29.77 -8.55
C LEU A 231 -13.95 30.98 -9.05
N CYS A 232 -15.20 31.11 -8.61
CA CYS A 232 -16.01 32.30 -8.93
C CYS A 232 -15.53 33.50 -8.12
N LEU A 233 -15.39 34.63 -8.79
CA LEU A 233 -15.18 35.94 -8.19
C LEU A 233 -16.14 36.89 -8.89
N THR A 234 -17.35 37.00 -8.35
CA THR A 234 -18.40 37.93 -8.80
C THR A 234 -18.74 38.91 -7.68
N HIS A 235 -19.39 40.02 -8.02
CA HIS A 235 -19.79 41.06 -7.08
C HIS A 235 -20.66 40.51 -5.93
N GLU A 236 -21.61 39.62 -6.25
CA GLU A 236 -22.54 39.06 -5.27
C GLU A 236 -21.96 37.87 -4.50
N ARG A 237 -20.96 37.16 -5.05
CA ARG A 237 -20.43 35.93 -4.45
C ARG A 237 -18.96 35.72 -4.76
N SER A 238 -18.13 35.83 -3.72
CA SER A 238 -16.70 35.49 -3.80
C SER A 238 -16.44 34.06 -3.32
N CYS A 239 -16.65 33.08 -4.20
CA CYS A 239 -16.19 31.69 -3.95
C CYS A 239 -14.66 31.65 -3.76
N TYR A 240 -13.94 32.57 -4.42
CA TYR A 240 -12.50 32.74 -4.28
C TYR A 240 -12.08 33.05 -2.83
N LYS A 241 -12.74 34.01 -2.18
CA LYS A 241 -12.46 34.36 -0.77
C LYS A 241 -12.83 33.21 0.17
N LEU A 242 -14.00 32.60 -0.03
CA LEU A 242 -14.47 31.47 0.80
C LEU A 242 -13.58 30.23 0.71
N PHE A 243 -12.86 30.05 -0.39
CA PHE A 243 -11.98 28.91 -0.58
C PHE A 243 -10.62 29.07 0.14
N HIS A 244 -10.10 30.30 0.18
CA HIS A 244 -8.76 30.63 0.70
C HIS A 244 -8.75 31.22 2.12
N VAL A 245 -9.92 31.50 2.69
CA VAL A 245 -10.03 32.00 4.07
C VAL A 245 -10.67 30.91 4.93
N PRO A 246 -10.07 30.57 6.09
CA PRO A 246 -10.69 29.63 7.02
C PRO A 246 -12.03 30.19 7.51
N ARG A 247 -13.03 29.32 7.69
CA ARG A 247 -14.28 29.70 8.35
C ARG A 247 -13.96 29.96 9.82
N GLN A 248 -14.20 31.18 10.28
CA GLN A 248 -14.19 31.52 11.71
C GLN A 248 -15.37 30.85 12.40
#